data_AF-A0A1M6ERG1-F1
#
_entry.id   AF-A0A1M6ERG1-F1
#
_cell.length_a   1.000
_cell.length_b   1.000
_cell.length_c   1.000
_cell.angle_alpha   90.00
_cell.angle_beta   90.00
_cell.angle_gamma   90.00
#
_symmetry.space_group_name_H-M   'P 1'
#
loop_
_entity.id
_entity.type
_entity.pdbx_description
1 polymer ?
#
loop_
_entity_poly.entity_id
_entity_poly.type
_entity_poly.pdbx_seq_one_letter_code
_entity_poly.pdbx_strand_id
1 'polypeptide(L)'
;MKPYHGMRIHLNDGNNDFKEAFFYPMHGCTRLIVQDFDGDGDVDIALLSTFPDYESHPNETFVYLENNGIRDFDFTGYALPDPNAGRWFLMVSGDMDSDGDEDIIISSLTYAYSPVPEDLQEKWDAESLDLLLLENLTK
;
A
#
# COMPACT_ATOMS: atom_id res chain seq x y z
N MET A 1 17.43 5.27 -4.94
CA MET A 1 16.19 5.93 -5.41
C MET A 1 16.43 6.67 -6.73
N LYS A 2 15.63 6.41 -7.77
CA LYS A 2 15.38 7.45 -8.78
C LYS A 2 14.32 8.38 -8.21
N PRO A 3 14.49 9.71 -8.25
CA PRO A 3 13.69 10.66 -7.44
C PRO A 3 12.20 10.76 -7.83
N TYR A 4 11.70 9.85 -8.65
CA TYR A 4 10.36 9.87 -9.22
C TYR A 4 9.54 8.60 -8.94
N HIS A 5 10.08 7.60 -8.24
CA HIS A 5 9.31 6.40 -7.87
C HIS A 5 8.44 6.71 -6.64
N GLY A 6 7.14 6.46 -6.77
CA GLY A 6 6.16 6.69 -5.71
C GLY A 6 4.79 7.04 -6.26
N MET A 7 3.87 7.37 -5.37
CA MET A 7 2.51 7.80 -5.70
C MET A 7 2.45 9.32 -5.86
N ARG A 8 1.73 9.82 -6.87
CA ARG A 8 1.51 11.25 -7.12
C ARG A 8 0.03 11.55 -7.25
N ILE A 9 -0.40 12.66 -6.65
CA ILE A 9 -1.74 13.22 -6.87
C ILE A 9 -1.58 14.44 -7.78
N HIS A 10 -2.33 14.46 -8.88
CA HIS A 10 -2.43 15.61 -9.76
C HIS A 10 -3.87 16.11 -9.80
N LEU A 11 -4.04 17.42 -9.55
CA LEU A 11 -5.34 18.08 -9.59
C LEU A 11 -5.65 18.63 -10.96
N ASN A 12 -6.82 18.25 -11.48
CA ASN A 12 -7.39 18.82 -12.69
C ASN A 12 -8.02 20.19 -12.36
N ASP A 13 -7.72 21.20 -13.16
CA ASP A 13 -8.35 22.52 -13.07
C ASP A 13 -9.77 22.58 -13.68
N GLY A 14 -10.24 21.47 -14.27
CA GLY A 14 -11.51 21.36 -14.98
C GLY A 14 -11.40 21.50 -16.50
N ASN A 15 -10.22 21.90 -17.00
CA ASN A 15 -9.90 22.04 -18.43
C ASN A 15 -8.94 20.94 -18.93
N ASN A 16 -8.71 19.90 -18.13
CA ASN A 16 -7.67 18.88 -18.34
C ASN A 16 -6.24 19.45 -18.25
N ASP A 17 -6.03 20.54 -17.52
CA ASP A 17 -4.70 20.95 -17.07
C ASP A 17 -4.47 20.37 -15.65
N PHE A 18 -3.46 19.50 -15.54
CA PHE A 18 -3.19 18.75 -14.32
C PHE A 18 -1.92 19.26 -13.65
N LYS A 19 -2.01 19.61 -12.36
CA LYS A 19 -0.87 20.06 -11.56
C LYS A 19 -0.63 19.10 -10.41
N GLU A 20 0.63 18.73 -10.20
CA GLU A 20 1.02 17.94 -9.03
C GLU A 20 0.66 18.70 -7.75
N ALA A 21 -0.08 18.03 -6.88
CA ALA A 21 -0.46 18.53 -5.57
C ALA A 21 0.28 17.79 -4.44
N PHE A 22 0.65 16.53 -4.66
CA PHE A 22 1.29 15.69 -3.66
C PHE A 22 2.16 14.60 -4.28
N PHE A 23 3.22 14.22 -3.57
CA PHE A 23 4.09 13.11 -3.93
C PHE A 23 4.50 12.32 -2.67
N TYR A 24 4.18 11.02 -2.65
CA TYR A 24 4.66 10.08 -1.65
C TYR A 24 5.74 9.17 -2.27
N PRO A 25 7.01 9.27 -1.85
CA PRO A 25 8.07 8.41 -2.35
C PRO A 25 7.88 6.98 -1.84
N MET A 26 7.89 6.00 -2.74
CA MET A 26 7.78 4.58 -2.38
C MET A 26 8.39 3.71 -3.47
N HIS A 27 9.39 2.90 -3.11
CA HIS A 27 10.11 2.06 -4.05
C HIS A 27 9.22 0.92 -4.56
N GLY A 28 9.14 0.73 -5.88
CA GLY A 28 8.40 -0.37 -6.47
C GLY A 28 6.87 -0.30 -6.29
N CYS A 29 6.34 0.85 -5.84
CA CYS A 29 4.91 1.09 -5.73
C CYS A 29 4.23 0.85 -7.08
N THR A 30 3.22 -0.02 -7.07
CA THR A 30 2.57 -0.53 -8.30
C THR A 30 1.06 -0.59 -8.20
N ARG A 31 0.51 -0.57 -6.99
CA ARG A 31 -0.93 -0.57 -6.76
C ARG A 31 -1.29 0.44 -5.69
N LEU A 32 -2.51 0.95 -5.83
CA LEU A 32 -3.15 1.75 -4.82
C LEU A 32 -4.64 1.45 -4.79
N ILE A 33 -5.25 1.59 -3.61
CA ILE A 33 -6.69 1.66 -3.39
C ILE A 33 -6.96 2.97 -2.66
N VAL A 34 -8.00 3.68 -3.07
CA VAL A 34 -8.43 4.96 -2.47
C VAL A 34 -9.84 4.77 -1.96
N GLN A 35 -10.03 4.93 -0.66
CA GLN A 35 -11.29 4.70 0.04
C GLN A 35 -11.23 5.47 1.37
N ASP A 36 -12.38 5.92 1.85
CA ASP A 36 -12.54 6.40 3.24
C ASP A 36 -12.58 5.16 4.12
N PHE A 37 -11.42 4.77 4.68
CA PHE A 37 -11.28 3.53 5.45
C PHE A 37 -11.61 3.75 6.92
N ASP A 38 -11.34 4.94 7.48
CA ASP A 38 -11.64 5.23 8.88
C ASP A 38 -13.04 5.82 9.14
N GLY A 39 -13.77 6.15 8.07
CA GLY A 39 -15.16 6.61 8.11
C GLY A 39 -15.31 8.09 8.47
N ASP A 40 -14.23 8.89 8.40
CA ASP A 40 -14.23 10.28 8.82
C ASP A 40 -14.70 11.26 7.71
N GLY A 41 -14.89 10.74 6.50
CA GLY A 41 -15.37 11.47 5.33
C GLY A 41 -14.27 12.00 4.42
N ASP A 42 -13.00 11.76 4.75
CA ASP A 42 -11.89 11.98 3.86
C ASP A 42 -11.29 10.67 3.32
N VAL A 43 -10.52 10.77 2.23
CA VAL A 43 -10.14 9.58 1.46
C VAL A 43 -8.69 9.20 1.72
N ASP A 44 -8.53 8.02 2.31
CA ASP A 44 -7.25 7.39 2.57
C ASP A 44 -6.70 6.67 1.34
N ILE A 45 -5.44 6.25 1.43
CA ILE A 45 -4.76 5.54 0.33
C ILE A 45 -3.97 4.34 0.87
N ALA A 46 -4.36 3.13 0.49
CA ALA A 46 -3.53 1.96 0.65
C ALA A 46 -2.59 1.82 -0.56
N LEU A 47 -1.29 1.67 -0.32
CA LEU A 47 -0.24 1.52 -1.33
C LEU A 47 0.43 0.16 -1.23
N LEU A 48 0.73 -0.45 -2.38
CA LEU A 48 1.46 -1.71 -2.44
C LEU A 48 2.66 -1.63 -3.38
N SER A 49 3.80 -2.10 -2.89
CA SER A 49 5.00 -2.31 -3.68
C SER A 49 5.19 -3.78 -4.04
N THR A 50 5.22 -4.05 -5.35
CA THR A 50 5.57 -5.39 -5.87
C THR A 50 7.09 -5.60 -5.89
N PHE A 51 7.86 -4.51 -5.93
CA PHE A 51 9.32 -4.54 -6.06
C PHE A 51 9.97 -3.56 -5.06
N PRO A 52 9.74 -3.74 -3.76
CA PRO A 52 10.26 -2.82 -2.76
C PRO A 52 11.78 -2.92 -2.66
N ASP A 53 12.37 -1.88 -2.08
CA ASP A 53 13.78 -1.91 -1.67
C ASP A 53 13.88 -2.59 -0.30
N TYR A 54 13.93 -3.93 -0.32
CA TYR A 54 13.96 -4.77 0.88
C TYR A 54 15.15 -4.47 1.81
N GLU A 55 16.23 -3.87 1.31
CA GLU A 55 17.43 -3.59 2.08
C GLU A 55 17.38 -2.22 2.73
N SER A 56 17.09 -1.17 1.95
CA SER A 56 17.18 0.22 2.44
C SER A 56 15.85 0.75 2.98
N HIS A 57 14.72 0.21 2.50
CA HIS A 57 13.37 0.68 2.86
C HIS A 57 12.43 -0.52 3.13
N PRO A 58 12.77 -1.42 4.09
CA PRO A 58 12.02 -2.64 4.32
C PRO A 58 10.55 -2.40 4.71
N ASN A 59 10.22 -1.21 5.22
CA ASN A 59 8.87 -0.85 5.64
C ASN A 59 7.97 -0.36 4.48
N GLU A 60 8.48 -0.27 3.24
CA GLU A 60 7.75 0.24 2.07
C GLU A 60 7.15 -0.88 1.19
N THR A 61 6.77 -2.01 1.78
CA THR A 61 6.16 -3.14 1.05
C THR A 61 4.64 -2.95 0.89
N PHE A 62 3.98 -2.52 1.96
CA PHE A 62 2.61 -2.00 2.03
C PHE A 62 2.62 -0.78 2.93
N VAL A 63 1.92 0.28 2.51
CA VAL A 63 1.75 1.50 3.32
C VAL A 63 0.29 1.92 3.27
N TYR A 64 -0.33 2.10 4.43
CA TYR A 64 -1.60 2.80 4.58
C TYR A 64 -1.32 4.28 4.82
N LEU A 65 -1.90 5.16 4.02
CA LEU A 65 -1.84 6.60 4.16
C LEU A 65 -3.21 7.09 4.64
N GLU A 66 -3.31 7.33 5.95
CA GLU A 66 -4.45 8.00 6.58
C GLU A 66 -4.42 9.46 6.18
N ASN A 67 -5.47 9.95 5.53
CA ASN A 67 -5.59 11.36 5.23
C ASN A 67 -6.18 12.08 6.46
N ASN A 68 -5.64 13.25 6.78
CA ASN A 68 -5.97 13.98 8.02
C ASN A 68 -6.84 15.21 7.71
N GLY A 69 -7.52 15.18 6.57
CA GLY A 69 -8.33 16.29 6.09
C GLY A 69 -8.73 16.18 4.61
N ILE A 70 -9.98 16.55 4.33
CA ILE A 70 -10.66 16.38 3.03
C ILE A 70 -9.91 16.93 1.80
N ARG A 71 -9.05 17.96 1.91
CA ARG A 71 -8.45 18.64 0.73
C ARG A 71 -7.00 19.08 0.88
N ASP A 72 -6.36 18.75 1.99
CA ASP A 72 -5.05 19.32 2.31
C ASP A 72 -3.88 18.39 1.92
N PHE A 73 -4.19 17.15 1.50
CA PHE A 73 -3.22 16.09 1.18
C PHE A 73 -2.22 15.88 2.32
N ASP A 74 -2.72 15.94 3.56
CA ASP A 74 -1.92 15.73 4.76
C ASP A 74 -2.08 14.28 5.19
N PHE A 75 -1.07 13.46 4.88
CA PHE A 75 -1.13 12.02 5.09
C PHE A 75 -0.21 11.57 6.21
N THR A 76 -0.73 10.70 7.09
CA THR A 76 0.04 9.94 8.06
C THR A 76 0.23 8.52 7.53
N GLY A 77 1.49 8.07 7.43
CA GLY A 77 1.83 6.77 6.84
C GLY A 77 2.06 5.68 7.87
N TYR A 78 1.45 4.52 7.66
CA TYR A 78 1.56 3.32 8.50
C TYR A 78 2.01 2.13 7.67
N ALA A 79 3.00 1.40 8.18
CA ALA A 79 3.47 0.15 7.57
C ALA A 79 2.91 -1.06 8.32
N LEU A 80 3.03 -2.24 7.72
CA LEU A 80 2.71 -3.49 8.40
C LEU A 80 3.65 -3.72 9.60
N PRO A 81 3.19 -4.42 10.66
CA PRO A 81 4.06 -4.83 11.77
C PRO A 81 5.21 -5.74 11.32
N ASP A 82 4.95 -6.64 10.37
CA ASP A 82 5.97 -7.40 9.63
C ASP A 82 5.84 -7.08 8.12
N PRO A 83 6.53 -6.04 7.64
CA PRO A 83 6.49 -5.63 6.23
C PRO A 83 6.88 -6.74 5.26
N ASN A 84 7.72 -7.68 5.71
CA ASN A 84 8.29 -8.75 4.89
C ASN A 84 7.68 -10.11 5.21
N ALA A 85 6.50 -10.16 5.85
CA ALA A 85 5.77 -11.41 6.06
C ALA A 85 5.43 -12.11 4.73
N GLY A 86 5.24 -11.34 3.66
CA GLY A 86 4.99 -11.87 2.33
C GLY A 86 5.61 -11.01 1.24
N ARG A 87 5.78 -11.61 0.07
CA ARG A 87 6.16 -10.90 -1.15
C ARG A 87 4.91 -10.36 -1.83
N TRP A 88 4.39 -9.24 -1.35
CA TRP A 88 3.08 -8.74 -1.77
C TRP A 88 2.99 -8.39 -3.26
N PHE A 89 1.82 -8.65 -3.86
CA PHE A 89 1.59 -8.40 -5.29
C PHE A 89 0.21 -7.88 -5.65
N LEU A 90 -0.87 -8.54 -5.24
CA LEU A 90 -2.24 -8.04 -5.48
C LEU A 90 -2.81 -7.47 -4.20
N MET A 91 -3.72 -6.50 -4.36
CA MET A 91 -4.45 -5.84 -3.30
C MET A 91 -5.88 -5.60 -3.76
N VAL A 92 -6.84 -5.92 -2.90
CA VAL A 92 -8.28 -5.66 -3.09
C VAL A 92 -8.86 -5.18 -1.76
N SER A 93 -9.94 -4.41 -1.81
CA SER A 93 -10.73 -4.04 -0.64
C SER A 93 -12.18 -4.52 -0.76
N GLY A 94 -12.84 -4.61 0.38
CA GLY A 94 -14.25 -4.94 0.51
C GLY A 94 -14.61 -5.24 1.96
N ASP A 95 -15.88 -5.13 2.30
CA ASP A 95 -16.45 -5.62 3.57
C ASP A 95 -16.43 -7.16 3.61
N MET A 96 -15.36 -7.76 4.14
CA MET A 96 -15.13 -9.21 4.05
C MET A 96 -15.85 -9.99 5.16
N ASP A 97 -16.10 -9.35 6.30
CA ASP A 97 -16.76 -9.95 7.45
C ASP A 97 -18.24 -9.52 7.62
N SER A 98 -18.71 -8.61 6.77
CA SER A 98 -20.07 -8.08 6.73
C SER A 98 -20.43 -7.19 7.92
N ASP A 99 -19.47 -6.49 8.51
CA ASP A 99 -19.69 -5.56 9.62
C ASP A 99 -19.92 -4.11 9.19
N GLY A 100 -19.64 -3.79 7.92
CA GLY A 100 -19.96 -2.53 7.26
C GLY A 100 -18.77 -1.58 7.08
N ASP A 101 -17.57 -1.96 7.50
CA ASP A 101 -16.33 -1.27 7.13
C ASP A 101 -15.62 -1.96 5.94
N GLU A 102 -14.65 -1.27 5.34
CA GLU A 102 -13.89 -1.81 4.21
C GLU A 102 -12.57 -2.42 4.70
N ASP A 103 -12.40 -3.72 4.51
CA ASP A 103 -11.14 -4.42 4.76
C ASP A 103 -10.21 -4.37 3.55
N ILE A 104 -8.96 -4.81 3.75
CA ILE A 104 -7.99 -5.00 2.65
C ILE A 104 -7.44 -6.43 2.66
N ILE A 105 -7.47 -7.10 1.52
CA ILE A 105 -6.72 -8.34 1.29
C ILE A 105 -5.52 -8.05 0.41
N ILE A 106 -4.33 -8.45 0.87
CA ILE A 106 -3.12 -8.49 0.06
C ILE A 106 -2.68 -9.94 -0.18
N SER A 107 -2.13 -10.21 -1.36
CA SER A 107 -1.67 -11.55 -1.74
C SER A 107 -0.19 -11.58 -2.05
N SER A 108 0.44 -12.70 -1.73
CA SER A 108 1.84 -12.96 -2.04
C SER A 108 2.03 -13.44 -3.47
N LEU A 109 3.11 -12.98 -4.09
CA LEU A 109 3.70 -13.53 -5.31
C LEU A 109 4.87 -14.44 -4.92
N THR A 110 4.52 -15.70 -4.67
CA THR A 110 5.46 -16.76 -4.28
C THR A 110 6.41 -17.20 -5.40
N TYR A 111 6.22 -16.71 -6.64
CA TYR A 111 7.12 -17.00 -7.76
C TYR A 111 8.16 -15.90 -7.97
N ALA A 112 9.41 -16.14 -7.57
CA ALA A 112 10.53 -15.21 -7.72
C ALA A 112 11.10 -15.22 -9.15
N TYR A 113 10.88 -14.14 -9.90
CA TYR A 113 11.54 -13.85 -11.18
C TYR A 113 12.47 -12.64 -11.10
N SER A 114 12.61 -12.05 -9.92
CA SER A 114 13.53 -10.96 -9.61
C SER A 114 14.33 -11.35 -8.37
N PRO A 115 15.62 -10.98 -8.30
CA PRO A 115 16.43 -11.27 -7.13
C PRO A 115 15.84 -10.59 -5.89
N VAL A 116 15.83 -11.32 -4.79
CA VAL A 116 15.46 -10.87 -3.44
C VAL A 116 16.57 -11.31 -2.47
N PRO A 117 16.67 -10.71 -1.28
CA PRO A 117 17.57 -11.20 -0.22
C PRO A 117 17.36 -12.69 0.08
N GLU A 118 18.45 -13.42 0.30
CA GLU A 118 18.44 -14.88 0.48
C GLU A 118 17.63 -15.31 1.70
N ASP A 119 17.74 -14.56 2.79
CA ASP A 119 17.01 -14.77 4.05
C ASP A 119 15.49 -14.59 3.88
N LEU A 120 15.05 -13.63 3.07
CA LEU A 120 13.63 -13.44 2.77
C LEU A 120 13.08 -14.57 1.88
N GLN A 121 13.88 -15.04 0.92
CA GLN A 121 13.49 -16.19 0.10
C GLN A 121 13.30 -17.44 0.96
N GLU A 122 14.27 -17.75 1.84
CA GLU A 122 14.17 -18.88 2.78
C GLU A 122 12.96 -18.75 3.70
N LYS A 123 12.68 -17.55 4.22
CA LYS A 123 11.50 -17.27 5.06
C LYS A 123 10.20 -17.58 4.32
N TRP A 124 10.01 -17.04 3.11
CA TRP A 124 8.76 -17.21 2.36
C TRP A 124 8.55 -18.66 1.90
N ASP A 125 9.62 -19.36 1.55
CA ASP A 125 9.56 -20.79 1.22
C ASP A 125 9.16 -21.64 2.44
N ALA A 126 9.51 -21.21 3.67
CA ALA A 126 9.15 -21.90 4.91
C ALA A 126 7.74 -21.56 5.42
N GLU A 127 7.31 -20.30 5.33
CA GLU A 127 6.08 -19.80 5.94
C GLU A 127 4.82 -20.00 5.07
N SER A 128 4.96 -20.11 3.74
CA SER A 128 3.83 -20.34 2.81
C SER A 128 2.64 -19.38 2.99
N LEU A 129 2.91 -18.09 3.23
CA LEU A 129 1.86 -17.07 3.36
C LEU A 129 1.33 -16.64 1.98
N ASP A 130 0.11 -17.04 1.64
CA ASP A 130 -0.52 -16.69 0.36
C ASP A 130 -1.32 -15.39 0.41
N LEU A 131 -2.03 -15.15 1.51
CA LEU A 131 -2.94 -14.01 1.70
C LEU A 131 -2.78 -13.44 3.11
N LEU A 132 -2.88 -12.12 3.23
CA LEU A 132 -3.04 -11.40 4.49
C LEU A 132 -4.31 -10.56 4.41
N LEU A 133 -5.20 -10.74 5.39
CA LEU A 133 -6.35 -9.87 5.63
C LEU A 133 -5.92 -8.78 6.63
N LEU A 134 -6.13 -7.53 6.25
CA LEU A 134 -6.07 -6.37 7.12
C LEU A 134 -7.52 -6.05 7.46
N GLU A 135 -7.97 -6.61 8.59
CA GLU A 135 -9.28 -6.36 9.16
C GLU A 135 -9.34 -4.92 9.64
N ASN A 136 -10.30 -4.17 9.13
CA ASN A 136 -10.61 -2.86 9.65
C ASN A 136 -11.48 -3.03 10.91
N LEU A 137 -11.31 -2.14 11.87
CA LEU A 137 -11.95 -2.22 13.19
C LEU A 137 -12.71 -0.92 13.50
N THR A 138 -12.90 -0.07 12.49
CA THR A 138 -13.72 1.13 12.60
C THR A 138 -15.20 0.74 12.48
N LYS A 139 -16.12 1.58 12.93
CA LYS A 139 -17.56 1.27 12.96
C LYS A 139 -18.40 2.45 12.55
#